data_AF-A0A357Z5T1-F1
#
_entry.id   AF-A0A357Z5T1-F1
#
_cell.length_a   1.000
_cell.length_b   1.000
_cell.length_c   1.000
_cell.angle_alpha   90.00
_cell.angle_beta   90.00
_cell.angle_gamma   90.00
#
_symmetry.space_group_name_H-M   'P 1'
#
loop_
_entity.id
_entity.type
_entity.pdbx_description
1 polymer ?
#
loop_
_entity_poly.entity_id
_entity_poly.type
_entity_poly.pdbx_seq_one_letter_code
_entity_poly.pdbx_strand_id
1 'polypeptide(L)'
;MSNITRISIYQFTYLAGLTLLLVVFVLISNLSIVGSQNCSFKWQKSRVAADPLDATYYFEGNPVTLINGLAQESVAGASVLITRVWSEPAMGDLNADSRNDYAFIITQEAGGSGSFFYIAAALGYGNGYIGTNAVLLGDRIAPQNISVSQGQILVNYAERLPDEPMTAKPSVGRSAYLSVSGSRLLLTGPKLNDKIQVTEPLPNALVSSPLMVSGQARGTWYFEASFPVSLLEANGNNIATDPPYIMTDKEWMTTDFVPFEAILTFTPPATKTGWLILKKDNPSGLPANDDSISIPIRFAE
;
A
#
# COMPACT_ATOMS: atom_id res chain seq x y z
N MET A 1 89.23 48.46 -27.56
CA MET A 1 89.69 47.10 -27.20
C MET A 1 88.95 46.77 -25.90
N SER A 2 88.10 45.76 -25.74
CA SER A 2 88.02 44.41 -26.30
C SER A 2 86.59 43.85 -26.17
N ASN A 3 86.27 42.89 -27.04
CA ASN A 3 85.03 42.11 -27.16
C ASN A 3 84.44 41.56 -25.85
N ILE A 4 83.11 41.65 -25.69
CA ILE A 4 82.31 40.65 -24.94
C ILE A 4 80.99 40.36 -25.70
N THR A 5 81.08 39.32 -26.52
CA THR A 5 80.16 38.17 -26.67
C THR A 5 78.63 38.39 -26.73
N ARG A 6 78.10 38.22 -27.94
CA ARG A 6 76.71 37.81 -28.21
C ARG A 6 76.40 36.49 -27.49
N ILE A 7 75.52 36.52 -26.50
CA ILE A 7 74.90 35.31 -25.94
C ILE A 7 73.53 35.15 -26.59
N SER A 8 73.38 33.96 -27.17
CA SER A 8 72.27 33.47 -27.98
C SER A 8 70.94 33.46 -27.23
N ILE A 9 69.92 34.07 -27.82
CA ILE A 9 68.51 34.09 -27.39
C ILE A 9 67.88 32.67 -27.32
N TYR A 10 68.58 31.63 -27.79
CA TYR A 10 68.10 30.25 -27.81
C TYR A 10 68.21 29.48 -26.48
N GLN A 11 68.86 30.01 -25.43
CA GLN A 11 68.91 29.32 -24.13
C GLN A 11 67.78 29.69 -23.16
N PHE A 12 67.02 30.76 -23.42
CA PHE A 12 65.89 31.14 -22.56
C PHE A 12 64.56 30.44 -22.93
N THR A 13 64.44 29.93 -24.16
CA THR A 13 63.24 29.19 -24.60
C THR A 13 63.22 27.74 -24.11
N TYR A 14 64.37 27.16 -23.75
CA TYR A 14 64.44 25.79 -23.20
C TYR A 14 64.15 25.72 -21.69
N LEU A 15 64.47 26.76 -20.91
CA LEU A 15 64.18 26.77 -19.46
C LEU A 15 62.71 27.06 -19.14
N ALA A 16 62.03 27.86 -19.97
CA ALA A 16 60.59 28.13 -19.82
C ALA A 16 59.71 26.97 -20.33
N GLY A 17 60.18 26.20 -21.32
CA GLY A 17 59.49 24.99 -21.79
C GLY A 17 59.58 23.83 -20.79
N LEU A 18 60.73 23.67 -20.11
CA LEU A 18 60.96 22.58 -19.16
C LEU A 18 60.20 22.78 -17.82
N THR A 19 60.00 24.03 -17.38
CA THR A 19 59.23 24.34 -16.17
C THR A 19 57.72 24.24 -16.39
N LEU A 20 57.23 24.54 -17.60
CA LEU A 20 55.81 24.33 -17.95
C LEU A 20 55.46 22.84 -18.07
N LEU A 21 56.38 22.01 -18.55
CA LEU A 21 56.17 20.56 -18.70
C LEU A 21 56.20 19.81 -17.36
N LEU A 22 56.94 20.30 -16.36
CA LEU A 22 56.98 19.75 -15.01
C LEU A 22 55.73 20.12 -14.18
N VAL A 23 55.16 21.31 -14.37
CA VAL A 23 53.91 21.73 -13.71
C VAL A 23 52.70 20.97 -14.28
N VAL A 24 52.68 20.69 -15.59
CA VAL A 24 51.63 19.87 -16.22
C VAL A 24 51.73 18.40 -15.79
N PHE A 25 52.95 17.84 -15.62
CA PHE A 25 53.11 16.46 -15.13
C PHE A 25 52.71 16.30 -13.65
N VAL A 26 53.00 17.29 -12.80
CA VAL A 26 52.55 17.31 -11.39
C VAL A 26 51.03 17.53 -11.27
N LEU A 27 50.41 18.27 -12.20
CA LEU A 27 48.94 18.39 -12.27
C LEU A 27 48.28 17.09 -12.77
N ILE A 28 48.86 16.38 -13.73
CA ILE A 28 48.32 15.10 -14.25
C ILE A 28 48.55 13.95 -13.25
N SER A 29 49.66 13.95 -12.50
CA SER A 29 49.89 12.96 -11.44
C SER A 29 49.00 13.17 -10.22
N ASN A 30 48.56 14.41 -9.95
CA ASN A 30 47.56 14.69 -8.91
C ASN A 30 46.10 14.57 -9.41
N LEU A 31 45.86 14.52 -10.74
CA LEU A 31 44.54 14.23 -11.30
C LEU A 31 44.21 12.73 -11.34
N SER A 32 45.14 11.86 -10.94
CA SER A 32 44.98 10.41 -10.91
C SER A 32 44.78 9.83 -9.50
N ILE A 33 44.62 10.69 -8.48
CA ILE A 33 44.22 10.31 -7.12
C ILE A 33 42.92 11.03 -6.73
N VAL A 34 41.97 11.10 -7.66
CA VAL A 34 40.59 10.80 -7.25
C VAL A 34 40.55 9.29 -7.30
N GLY A 35 40.98 8.67 -6.19
CA GLY A 35 40.77 7.25 -5.99
C GLY A 35 39.33 6.98 -6.38
N SER A 36 39.14 5.98 -7.23
CA SER A 36 37.84 5.34 -7.34
C SER A 36 37.47 4.98 -5.91
N GLN A 37 36.68 5.83 -5.26
CA GLN A 37 35.68 5.31 -4.36
C GLN A 37 34.98 4.31 -5.26
N ASN A 38 35.34 3.05 -5.04
CA ASN A 38 34.53 1.95 -5.46
C ASN A 38 33.19 2.25 -4.82
N CYS A 39 32.37 3.06 -5.50
CA CYS A 39 30.94 2.91 -5.45
C CYS A 39 30.73 1.59 -6.16
N SER A 40 31.13 0.50 -5.48
CA SER A 40 30.40 -0.72 -5.57
C SER A 40 29.01 -0.28 -5.13
N PHE A 41 28.18 0.09 -6.09
CA PHE A 41 26.77 -0.11 -5.97
C PHE A 41 26.65 -1.61 -5.74
N LYS A 42 26.74 -2.00 -4.46
CA LYS A 42 26.46 -3.36 -4.04
C LYS A 42 25.00 -3.51 -4.39
N TRP A 43 24.73 -4.22 -5.48
CA TRP A 43 23.46 -4.88 -5.65
C TRP A 43 23.31 -5.83 -4.47
N GLN A 44 22.81 -5.32 -3.33
CA GLN A 44 22.28 -6.18 -2.29
C GLN A 44 21.06 -6.82 -2.94
N LYS A 45 21.28 -8.02 -3.50
CA LYS A 45 20.22 -8.98 -3.77
C LYS A 45 19.28 -8.92 -2.57
N SER A 46 18.02 -8.51 -2.77
CA SER A 46 17.02 -8.46 -1.70
C SER A 46 17.18 -9.74 -0.88
N ARG A 47 17.57 -9.60 0.38
CA ARG A 47 17.75 -10.76 1.24
C ARG A 47 16.35 -11.34 1.42
N VAL A 48 16.20 -12.60 1.02
CA VAL A 48 15.00 -13.37 1.34
C VAL A 48 15.02 -13.56 2.84
N ALA A 49 14.10 -12.90 3.54
CA ALA A 49 13.97 -12.99 4.98
C ALA A 49 13.18 -14.25 5.36
N ALA A 50 13.49 -14.86 6.49
CA ALA A 50 12.74 -16.02 6.97
C ALA A 50 11.33 -15.62 7.46
N ASP A 51 11.20 -14.41 7.99
CA ASP A 51 9.97 -13.84 8.54
C ASP A 51 9.63 -12.51 7.83
N PRO A 52 8.34 -12.19 7.58
CA PRO A 52 7.96 -10.89 7.02
C PRO A 52 8.45 -9.70 7.86
N LEU A 53 8.58 -9.85 9.18
CA LEU A 53 9.03 -8.80 10.09
C LEU A 53 10.56 -8.62 10.10
N ASP A 54 11.30 -9.47 9.37
CA ASP A 54 12.76 -9.41 9.22
C ASP A 54 13.20 -8.98 7.80
N ALA A 55 12.25 -8.60 6.95
CA ALA A 55 12.52 -8.26 5.55
C ALA A 55 12.97 -6.81 5.36
N THR A 56 13.54 -6.54 4.19
CA THR A 56 13.90 -5.20 3.73
C THR A 56 12.74 -4.59 2.93
N TYR A 57 12.33 -3.37 3.31
CA TYR A 57 11.26 -2.58 2.68
C TYR A 57 11.82 -1.26 2.15
N TYR A 58 11.17 -0.68 1.15
CA TYR A 58 11.69 0.52 0.48
C TYR A 58 10.80 1.75 0.73
N PHE A 59 11.27 2.68 1.56
CA PHE A 59 10.59 3.93 1.91
C PHE A 59 11.12 5.04 1.01
N GLU A 60 10.29 5.56 0.11
CA GLU A 60 10.68 6.58 -0.87
C GLU A 60 11.94 6.16 -1.69
N GLY A 61 12.13 4.85 -1.89
CA GLY A 61 13.29 4.27 -2.56
C GLY A 61 14.48 3.92 -1.64
N ASN A 62 14.48 4.37 -0.39
CA ASN A 62 15.51 4.03 0.60
C ASN A 62 15.21 2.68 1.26
N PRO A 63 16.15 1.71 1.25
CA PRO A 63 15.95 0.41 1.88
C PRO A 63 16.07 0.49 3.40
N VAL A 64 15.10 -0.06 4.12
CA VAL A 64 15.11 -0.22 5.58
C VAL A 64 14.91 -1.70 5.89
N THR A 65 15.86 -2.30 6.60
CA THR A 65 15.77 -3.71 7.02
C THR A 65 15.22 -3.78 8.43
N LEU A 66 14.06 -4.41 8.58
CA LEU A 66 13.46 -4.64 9.89
C LEU A 66 14.11 -5.85 10.57
N ILE A 67 14.14 -5.83 11.89
CA ILE A 67 14.49 -6.96 12.74
C ILE A 67 13.38 -7.08 13.78
N ASN A 68 12.61 -8.17 13.72
CA ASN A 68 11.38 -8.35 14.51
C ASN A 68 10.44 -7.13 14.44
N GLY A 69 10.29 -6.56 13.24
CA GLY A 69 9.38 -5.45 12.97
C GLY A 69 9.90 -4.08 13.41
N LEU A 70 11.19 -3.95 13.75
CA LEU A 70 11.81 -2.69 14.18
C LEU A 70 13.11 -2.40 13.43
N ALA A 71 13.33 -1.14 13.05
CA ALA A 71 14.61 -0.61 12.64
C ALA A 71 14.87 0.76 13.30
N GLN A 72 16.13 1.03 13.61
CA GLN A 72 16.57 2.29 14.21
C GLN A 72 17.80 2.81 13.48
N GLU A 73 17.71 4.01 12.93
CA GLU A 73 18.79 4.64 12.18
C GLU A 73 19.14 6.01 12.78
N SER A 74 20.43 6.29 12.95
CA SER A 74 20.88 7.61 13.39
C SER A 74 20.92 8.56 12.20
N VAL A 75 20.10 9.61 12.24
CA VAL A 75 20.08 10.66 11.23
C VAL A 75 20.99 11.80 11.67
N ALA A 76 21.64 12.49 10.73
CA ALA A 76 22.53 13.61 11.00
C ALA A 76 21.83 14.67 11.88
N GLY A 77 22.43 15.01 13.02
CA GLY A 77 21.84 15.95 13.99
C GLY A 77 21.24 15.32 15.26
N ALA A 78 21.65 14.10 15.63
CA ALA A 78 21.27 13.37 16.86
C ALA A 78 19.81 12.89 16.96
N SER A 79 19.04 13.02 15.88
CA SER A 79 17.68 12.44 15.81
C SER A 79 17.75 10.98 15.35
N VAL A 80 17.07 10.10 16.08
CA VAL A 80 16.91 8.69 15.70
C VAL A 80 15.63 8.57 14.87
N LEU A 81 15.75 7.96 13.69
CA LEU A 81 14.62 7.52 12.88
C LEU A 81 14.23 6.11 13.37
N ILE A 82 13.01 5.98 13.89
CA ILE A 82 12.46 4.71 14.34
C ILE A 82 11.44 4.26 13.29
N THR A 83 11.68 3.11 12.67
CA THR A 83 10.72 2.46 11.77
C THR A 83 10.15 1.23 12.48
N ARG A 84 8.84 1.16 12.66
CA ARG A 84 8.21 0.09 13.45
C ARG A 84 6.92 -0.41 12.82
N VAL A 85 6.72 -1.72 12.79
CA VAL A 85 5.43 -2.33 12.43
C VAL A 85 4.39 -1.98 13.49
N TRP A 86 3.28 -1.39 13.06
CA TRP A 86 2.21 -0.87 13.91
C TRP A 86 1.01 -1.82 13.99
N SER A 87 0.70 -2.54 12.90
CA SER A 87 -0.42 -3.47 12.85
C SER A 87 0.03 -4.93 12.94
N GLU A 88 -0.89 -5.80 13.32
CA GLU A 88 -0.76 -7.24 13.04
C GLU A 88 -0.66 -7.46 11.51
N PRO A 89 0.18 -8.40 11.04
CA PRO A 89 0.25 -8.75 9.63
C PRO A 89 -1.07 -9.37 9.10
N ALA A 90 -1.68 -8.72 8.12
CA ALA A 90 -2.81 -9.27 7.39
C ALA A 90 -2.32 -10.25 6.32
N MET A 91 -2.71 -11.52 6.45
CA MET A 91 -2.31 -12.60 5.53
C MET A 91 -3.25 -12.67 4.31
N GLY A 92 -2.71 -12.97 3.14
CA GLY A 92 -3.46 -13.34 1.94
C GLY A 92 -2.53 -13.59 0.76
N ASP A 93 -3.07 -14.06 -0.36
CA ASP A 93 -2.32 -14.19 -1.61
C ASP A 93 -2.50 -12.89 -2.43
N LEU A 94 -1.43 -12.08 -2.56
CA LEU A 94 -1.43 -10.76 -3.19
C LEU A 94 -1.04 -10.79 -4.66
N ASN A 95 -0.29 -11.80 -5.09
CA ASN A 95 0.26 -11.90 -6.45
C ASN A 95 -0.27 -13.13 -7.23
N ALA A 96 -1.19 -13.89 -6.65
CA ALA A 96 -1.81 -15.09 -7.20
C ALA A 96 -0.82 -16.25 -7.45
N ASP A 97 0.24 -16.36 -6.64
CA ASP A 97 1.23 -17.43 -6.73
C ASP A 97 0.97 -18.61 -5.77
N SER A 98 -0.18 -18.59 -5.08
CA SER A 98 -0.61 -19.59 -4.09
C SER A 98 0.31 -19.69 -2.87
N ARG A 99 1.10 -18.66 -2.57
CA ARG A 99 1.87 -18.53 -1.33
C ARG A 99 1.20 -17.53 -0.41
N ASN A 100 1.55 -17.63 0.87
CA ASN A 100 1.11 -16.64 1.84
C ASN A 100 1.96 -15.38 1.67
N ASP A 101 1.29 -14.26 1.40
CA ASP A 101 1.84 -12.92 1.51
C ASP A 101 1.27 -12.24 2.76
N TYR A 102 1.93 -11.17 3.18
CA TYR A 102 1.53 -10.39 4.34
C TYR A 102 1.53 -8.91 4.03
N ALA A 103 0.56 -8.18 4.54
CA ALA A 103 0.49 -6.73 4.49
C ALA A 103 0.39 -6.15 5.90
N PHE A 104 1.05 -5.03 6.16
CA PHE A 104 1.00 -4.38 7.47
C PHE A 104 1.35 -2.90 7.41
N ILE A 105 0.85 -2.18 8.42
CA ILE A 105 1.07 -0.76 8.60
C ILE A 105 2.40 -0.57 9.34
N ILE A 106 3.21 0.37 8.88
CA ILE A 106 4.51 0.73 9.46
C ILE A 106 4.49 2.21 9.84
N THR A 107 5.00 2.55 11.02
CA THR A 107 5.25 3.94 11.42
C THR A 107 6.71 4.31 11.22
N GLN A 108 6.95 5.56 10.79
CA GLN A 108 8.26 6.20 10.87
C GLN A 108 8.18 7.45 11.75
N GLU A 109 9.03 7.48 12.77
CA GLU A 109 9.12 8.56 13.74
C GLU A 109 10.53 9.15 13.71
N ALA A 110 10.63 10.45 13.43
CA ALA A 110 11.86 11.21 13.58
C ALA A 110 11.73 12.13 14.79
N GLY A 111 12.83 12.36 15.53
CA GLY A 111 12.88 13.05 16.83
C GLY A 111 12.35 14.49 16.94
N GLY A 112 11.61 15.00 15.95
CA GLY A 112 11.12 16.38 15.85
C GLY A 112 9.58 16.57 15.81
N SER A 113 8.76 15.53 16.02
CA SER A 113 7.27 15.54 16.21
C SER A 113 6.39 14.88 15.13
N GLY A 114 6.96 14.41 14.01
CA GLY A 114 6.20 13.73 12.95
C GLY A 114 6.15 12.22 13.14
N SER A 115 4.95 11.64 13.08
CA SER A 115 4.74 10.18 12.97
C SER A 115 4.00 9.92 11.66
N PHE A 116 4.71 9.31 10.71
CA PHE A 116 4.18 9.00 9.38
C PHE A 116 3.77 7.55 9.31
N PHE A 117 2.62 7.29 8.70
CA PHE A 117 2.08 5.95 8.54
C PHE A 117 2.24 5.51 7.09
N TYR A 118 2.75 4.31 6.92
CA TYR A 118 2.95 3.66 5.63
C TYR A 118 2.27 2.29 5.62
N ILE A 119 2.01 1.77 4.44
CA ILE A 119 1.64 0.37 4.20
C ILE A 119 2.71 -0.30 3.34
N ALA A 120 3.12 -1.50 3.71
CA ALA A 120 4.01 -2.33 2.92
C ALA A 120 3.52 -3.78 2.89
N ALA A 121 4.03 -4.56 1.93
CA ALA A 121 3.74 -5.98 1.81
C ALA A 121 5.02 -6.81 1.78
N ALA A 122 4.98 -7.99 2.40
CA ALA A 122 5.98 -9.03 2.33
C ALA A 122 5.47 -10.12 1.38
N LEU A 123 6.14 -10.31 0.25
CA LEU A 123 5.77 -11.29 -0.77
C LEU A 123 6.51 -12.60 -0.53
N GLY A 124 5.79 -13.72 -0.54
CA GLY A 124 6.34 -15.05 -0.45
C GLY A 124 7.28 -15.35 -1.62
N TYR A 125 8.53 -15.71 -1.32
CA TYR A 125 9.53 -16.03 -2.33
C TYR A 125 10.45 -17.16 -1.86
N GLY A 126 10.41 -18.31 -2.55
CA GLY A 126 11.21 -19.48 -2.16
C GLY A 126 10.79 -20.03 -0.80
N ASN A 127 11.67 -19.93 0.21
CA ASN A 127 11.38 -20.35 1.59
C ASN A 127 11.29 -19.17 2.56
N GLY A 128 11.00 -17.98 2.07
CA GLY A 128 10.93 -16.77 2.89
C GLY A 128 10.18 -15.65 2.19
N TYR A 129 10.55 -14.40 2.50
CA TYR A 129 9.82 -13.21 2.10
C TYR A 129 10.72 -12.12 1.51
N ILE A 130 10.18 -11.37 0.56
CA ILE A 130 10.78 -10.16 -0.01
C ILE A 130 9.82 -9.00 0.22
N GLY A 131 10.31 -7.91 0.82
CA GLY A 131 9.50 -6.71 1.06
C GLY A 131 9.30 -5.87 -0.21
N THR A 132 8.14 -5.22 -0.30
CA THR A 132 7.81 -4.23 -1.34
C THR A 132 8.32 -2.83 -0.99
N ASN A 133 8.01 -1.85 -1.85
CA ASN A 133 7.98 -0.46 -1.41
C ASN A 133 6.91 -0.23 -0.34
N ALA A 134 7.19 0.72 0.53
CA ALA A 134 6.24 1.31 1.45
C ALA A 134 5.49 2.46 0.75
N VAL A 135 4.18 2.50 0.92
CA VAL A 135 3.30 3.55 0.38
C VAL A 135 2.82 4.41 1.54
N LEU A 136 2.97 5.73 1.43
CA LEU A 136 2.52 6.67 2.45
C LEU A 136 0.99 6.68 2.54
N LEU A 137 0.46 6.48 3.75
CA LEU A 137 -0.96 6.63 4.07
C LEU A 137 -1.27 8.04 4.59
N GLY A 138 -0.35 8.62 5.39
CA GLY A 138 -0.50 10.00 5.87
C GLY A 138 0.32 10.32 7.13
N ASP A 139 0.17 11.56 7.62
CA ASP A 139 0.77 12.07 8.87
C ASP A 139 -0.24 11.96 10.02
N ARG A 140 0.16 11.30 11.11
CA ARG A 140 -0.60 11.15 12.37
C ARG A 140 -2.07 10.78 12.16
N ILE A 141 -2.32 9.83 11.27
CA ILE A 141 -3.64 9.26 11.02
C ILE A 141 -4.06 8.35 12.19
N ALA A 142 -5.32 7.93 12.23
CA ALA A 142 -5.82 6.91 13.14
C ALA A 142 -6.21 5.65 12.33
N PRO A 143 -5.29 4.69 12.15
CA PRO A 143 -5.64 3.45 11.45
C PRO A 143 -6.68 2.65 12.22
N GLN A 144 -7.57 1.97 11.49
CA GLN A 144 -8.68 1.20 12.08
C GLN A 144 -8.51 -0.30 11.81
N ASN A 145 -8.42 -0.68 10.53
CA ASN A 145 -8.22 -2.07 10.16
C ASN A 145 -7.47 -2.20 8.83
N ILE A 146 -6.84 -3.36 8.67
CA ILE A 146 -6.20 -3.82 7.44
C ILE A 146 -6.76 -5.19 7.10
N SER A 147 -7.00 -5.44 5.82
CA SER A 147 -7.44 -6.76 5.33
C SER A 147 -6.88 -7.02 3.94
N VAL A 148 -6.60 -8.29 3.64
CA VAL A 148 -6.25 -8.75 2.30
C VAL A 148 -7.38 -9.62 1.78
N SER A 149 -7.89 -9.31 0.59
CA SER A 149 -8.93 -10.10 -0.08
C SER A 149 -8.76 -10.04 -1.59
N GLN A 150 -8.88 -11.20 -2.26
CA GLN A 150 -8.82 -11.32 -3.72
C GLN A 150 -7.58 -10.64 -4.36
N GLY A 151 -6.41 -10.71 -3.72
CA GLY A 151 -5.19 -10.07 -4.21
C GLY A 151 -5.15 -8.54 -4.05
N GLN A 152 -6.04 -7.96 -3.24
CA GLN A 152 -6.05 -6.54 -2.92
C GLN A 152 -5.98 -6.32 -1.40
N ILE A 153 -5.21 -5.32 -1.00
CA ILE A 153 -5.12 -4.80 0.36
C ILE A 153 -6.14 -3.67 0.50
N LEU A 154 -6.93 -3.71 1.58
CA LEU A 154 -7.75 -2.60 2.03
C LEU A 154 -7.24 -2.12 3.39
N VAL A 155 -6.99 -0.82 3.51
CA VAL A 155 -6.64 -0.14 4.75
C VAL A 155 -7.70 0.91 5.04
N ASN A 156 -8.41 0.79 6.16
CA ASN A 156 -9.31 1.84 6.64
C ASN A 156 -8.62 2.62 7.77
N TYR A 157 -8.73 3.93 7.71
CA TYR A 157 -8.12 4.83 8.66
C TYR A 157 -8.91 6.14 8.75
N ALA A 158 -8.68 6.94 9.78
CA ALA A 158 -9.23 8.29 9.88
C ALA A 158 -8.13 9.34 9.75
N GLU A 159 -8.45 10.42 9.03
CA GLU A 159 -7.65 11.62 8.89
C GLU A 159 -8.33 12.80 9.59
N ARG A 160 -7.59 13.90 9.73
CA ARG A 160 -8.15 15.19 10.16
C ARG A 160 -8.69 15.95 8.95
N LEU A 161 -9.60 16.88 9.20
CA LEU A 161 -9.93 17.89 8.19
C LEU A 161 -8.69 18.77 7.91
N PRO A 162 -8.55 19.31 6.68
CA PRO A 162 -7.38 20.13 6.32
C PRO A 162 -7.10 21.30 7.28
N ASP A 163 -8.16 21.87 7.87
CA ASP A 163 -8.08 23.04 8.76
C ASP A 163 -8.06 22.68 10.26
N GLU A 164 -8.09 21.40 10.62
CA GLU A 164 -8.03 20.96 12.02
C GLU A 164 -6.58 21.01 12.56
N PRO A 165 -6.37 21.45 13.80
CA PRO A 165 -5.05 21.43 14.41
C PRO A 165 -4.55 19.99 14.60
N MET A 166 -3.23 19.78 14.61
CA MET A 166 -2.63 18.45 14.82
C MET A 166 -2.92 17.84 16.21
N THR A 167 -3.41 18.66 17.15
CA THR A 167 -3.91 18.22 18.46
C THR A 167 -5.33 17.64 18.40
N ALA A 168 -6.11 17.92 17.35
CA ALA A 168 -7.42 17.33 17.16
C ALA A 168 -7.29 15.82 16.89
N LYS A 169 -8.33 15.06 17.27
CA LYS A 169 -8.40 13.64 16.97
C LYS A 169 -8.86 13.45 15.51
N PRO A 170 -8.19 12.61 14.69
CA PRO A 170 -8.68 12.27 13.36
C PRO A 170 -10.11 11.72 13.40
N SER A 171 -10.95 12.20 12.49
CA SER A 171 -12.40 11.94 12.48
C SER A 171 -12.95 11.63 11.09
N VAL A 172 -12.24 11.99 10.01
CA VAL A 172 -12.67 11.78 8.62
C VAL A 172 -12.23 10.41 8.16
N GLY A 173 -13.18 9.48 7.98
CA GLY A 173 -12.90 8.14 7.46
C GLY A 173 -12.33 8.16 6.03
N ARG A 174 -11.30 7.34 5.81
CA ARG A 174 -10.62 7.11 4.53
C ARG A 174 -10.38 5.62 4.33
N SER A 175 -10.29 5.23 3.06
CA SER A 175 -9.91 3.88 2.64
C SER A 175 -8.83 3.96 1.57
N ALA A 176 -7.74 3.21 1.76
CA ALA A 176 -6.71 3.01 0.74
C ALA A 176 -6.78 1.58 0.23
N TYR A 177 -6.82 1.43 -1.10
CA TYR A 177 -6.80 0.14 -1.78
C TYR A 177 -5.46 -0.04 -2.47
N LEU A 178 -4.81 -1.19 -2.29
CA LEU A 178 -3.49 -1.43 -2.87
C LEU A 178 -3.42 -2.82 -3.52
N SER A 179 -2.74 -2.91 -4.65
CA SER A 179 -2.46 -4.18 -5.32
C SER A 179 -0.97 -4.31 -5.62
N VAL A 180 -0.50 -5.56 -5.69
CA VAL A 180 0.87 -5.86 -6.09
C VAL A 180 0.98 -5.88 -7.61
N SER A 181 1.99 -5.20 -8.14
CA SER A 181 2.38 -5.27 -9.55
C SER A 181 3.88 -5.56 -9.63
N GLY A 182 4.23 -6.77 -10.05
CA GLY A 182 5.60 -7.28 -9.96
C GLY A 182 6.04 -7.36 -8.50
N SER A 183 7.08 -6.62 -8.13
CA SER A 183 7.59 -6.53 -6.75
C SER A 183 7.21 -5.23 -6.03
N ARG A 184 6.25 -4.48 -6.58
CA ARG A 184 5.86 -3.16 -6.08
C ARG A 184 4.41 -3.16 -5.61
N LEU A 185 4.15 -2.36 -4.59
CA LEU A 185 2.82 -2.06 -4.10
C LEU A 185 2.35 -0.73 -4.68
N LEU A 186 1.17 -0.73 -5.30
CA LEU A 186 0.58 0.43 -5.97
C LEU A 186 -0.74 0.79 -5.31
N LEU A 187 -0.99 2.09 -5.11
CA LEU A 187 -2.33 2.58 -4.83
C LEU A 187 -3.24 2.29 -6.02
N THR A 188 -4.42 1.80 -5.71
CA THR A 188 -5.47 1.44 -6.66
C THR A 188 -6.82 1.96 -6.17
N GLY A 189 -7.85 1.82 -6.98
CA GLY A 189 -9.23 1.89 -6.51
C GLY A 189 -9.68 0.56 -5.91
N PRO A 190 -10.89 0.48 -5.35
CA PRO A 190 -11.49 -0.81 -4.99
C PRO A 190 -11.40 -1.76 -6.19
N LYS A 191 -10.97 -3.00 -5.95
CA LYS A 191 -10.96 -4.04 -6.97
C LYS A 191 -12.42 -4.34 -7.28
N LEU A 192 -12.85 -3.77 -8.38
CA LEU A 192 -14.20 -3.94 -8.87
C LEU A 192 -14.35 -5.40 -9.32
N ASN A 193 -15.23 -6.14 -8.66
CA ASN A 193 -15.64 -7.43 -9.19
C ASN A 193 -16.42 -7.14 -10.49
N ASP A 194 -16.00 -7.79 -11.59
CA ASP A 194 -16.56 -7.56 -12.92
C ASP A 194 -18.04 -8.01 -13.04
N LYS A 195 -18.56 -8.69 -12.02
CA LYS A 195 -19.95 -9.13 -11.95
C LYS A 195 -20.82 -8.27 -11.04
N ILE A 196 -20.28 -7.78 -9.93
CA ILE A 196 -20.99 -6.93 -8.97
C ILE A 196 -20.02 -6.03 -8.22
N GLN A 197 -20.42 -4.80 -7.97
CA GLN A 197 -19.64 -3.77 -7.29
C GLN A 197 -20.54 -3.09 -6.26
N VAL A 198 -20.22 -3.25 -4.98
CA VAL A 198 -20.92 -2.55 -3.90
C VAL A 198 -20.14 -1.30 -3.54
N THR A 199 -20.82 -0.15 -3.63
CA THR A 199 -20.28 1.16 -3.25
C THR A 199 -20.56 1.48 -1.79
N GLU A 200 -21.63 0.95 -1.23
CA GLU A 200 -21.99 1.12 0.18
C GLU A 200 -22.71 -0.12 0.71
N PRO A 201 -22.39 -0.63 1.91
CA PRO A 201 -21.29 -0.22 2.77
C PRO A 201 -19.92 -0.68 2.24
N LEU A 202 -18.87 0.05 2.61
CA LEU A 202 -17.50 -0.41 2.39
C LEU A 202 -17.15 -1.57 3.36
N PRO A 203 -16.17 -2.44 3.03
CA PRO A 203 -15.76 -3.48 3.95
C PRO A 203 -15.25 -2.93 5.29
N ASN A 204 -15.72 -3.54 6.37
CA ASN A 204 -15.53 -3.18 7.79
C ASN A 204 -16.12 -1.84 8.21
N ALA A 205 -16.99 -1.26 7.38
CA ALA A 205 -17.78 -0.09 7.76
C ALA A 205 -18.53 -0.36 9.06
N LEU A 206 -18.60 0.66 9.91
CA LEU A 206 -19.44 0.66 11.08
C LEU A 206 -20.87 1.00 10.63
N VAL A 207 -21.80 0.06 10.78
CA VAL A 207 -23.16 0.16 10.26
C VAL A 207 -24.18 0.17 11.39
N SER A 208 -25.25 0.93 11.21
CA SER A 208 -26.43 0.96 12.07
C SER A 208 -27.68 0.65 11.26
N SER A 209 -28.78 0.29 11.92
CA SER A 209 -30.08 0.13 11.26
C SER A 209 -30.77 1.50 11.20
N PRO A 210 -31.29 1.95 10.04
CA PRO A 210 -31.25 1.28 8.74
C PRO A 210 -29.89 1.40 8.02
N LEU A 211 -29.51 0.36 7.27
CA LEU A 211 -28.29 0.25 6.49
C LEU A 211 -28.57 0.52 5.00
N MET A 212 -27.93 1.54 4.44
CA MET A 212 -27.90 1.74 2.99
C MET A 212 -27.00 0.70 2.31
N VAL A 213 -27.52 0.06 1.26
CA VAL A 213 -26.77 -0.83 0.38
C VAL A 213 -26.91 -0.33 -1.04
N SER A 214 -25.80 0.08 -1.67
CA SER A 214 -25.80 0.64 -3.02
C SER A 214 -24.65 0.10 -3.85
N GLY A 215 -24.83 0.10 -5.16
CA GLY A 215 -23.81 -0.37 -6.09
C GLY A 215 -24.35 -0.63 -7.49
N GLN A 216 -23.67 -1.49 -8.22
CA GLN A 216 -24.07 -1.96 -9.53
C GLN A 216 -23.71 -3.42 -9.75
N ALA A 217 -24.57 -4.18 -10.42
CA ALA A 217 -24.34 -5.56 -10.80
C ALA A 217 -24.56 -5.75 -12.29
N ARG A 218 -23.87 -6.71 -12.90
CA ARG A 218 -24.15 -7.12 -14.28
C ARG A 218 -25.60 -7.53 -14.39
N GLY A 219 -26.31 -7.17 -15.46
CA GLY A 219 -27.73 -7.52 -15.61
C GLY A 219 -28.05 -9.01 -15.40
N THR A 220 -27.10 -9.90 -15.71
CA THR A 220 -27.16 -11.34 -15.41
C THR A 220 -27.26 -11.74 -13.93
N TRP A 221 -27.02 -10.81 -12.99
CA TRP A 221 -27.21 -11.03 -11.55
C TRP A 221 -28.67 -10.95 -11.12
N TYR A 222 -29.50 -10.28 -11.91
CA TYR A 222 -30.91 -10.04 -11.61
C TYR A 222 -31.78 -11.13 -12.23
N PHE A 223 -32.89 -11.42 -11.55
CA PHE A 223 -34.06 -12.05 -12.14
C PHE A 223 -35.31 -11.34 -11.59
N GLU A 224 -36.27 -11.07 -12.46
CA GLU A 224 -37.42 -10.22 -12.15
C GLU A 224 -37.02 -8.86 -11.53
N ALA A 225 -35.93 -8.26 -12.05
CA ALA A 225 -35.35 -7.00 -11.57
C ALA A 225 -34.89 -7.01 -10.09
N SER A 226 -34.64 -8.18 -9.52
CA SER A 226 -34.19 -8.30 -8.13
C SER A 226 -33.10 -9.36 -7.94
N PHE A 227 -32.41 -9.32 -6.80
CA PHE A 227 -31.56 -10.41 -6.32
C PHE A 227 -31.49 -10.46 -4.79
N PRO A 228 -31.21 -11.63 -4.17
CA PRO A 228 -31.24 -11.78 -2.71
C PRO A 228 -30.13 -11.03 -1.97
N VAL A 229 -30.46 -10.53 -0.77
CA VAL A 229 -29.50 -9.95 0.19
C VAL A 229 -29.70 -10.54 1.58
N SER A 230 -28.62 -10.68 2.35
CA SER A 230 -28.67 -11.19 3.73
C SER A 230 -27.66 -10.46 4.60
N LEU A 231 -27.99 -10.31 5.89
CA LEU A 231 -27.09 -9.71 6.87
C LEU A 231 -26.83 -10.72 7.97
N LEU A 232 -25.66 -11.36 7.91
CA LEU A 232 -25.27 -12.38 8.89
C LEU A 232 -24.45 -11.75 10.01
N GLU A 233 -24.65 -12.24 11.22
CA GLU A 233 -23.75 -12.04 12.35
C GLU A 233 -22.51 -12.94 12.26
N ALA A 234 -21.53 -12.70 13.14
CA ALA A 234 -20.33 -13.56 13.23
C ALA A 234 -20.64 -15.03 13.56
N ASN A 235 -21.79 -15.30 14.20
CA ASN A 235 -22.27 -16.64 14.52
C ASN A 235 -23.05 -17.31 13.36
N GLY A 236 -23.24 -16.60 12.23
CA GLY A 236 -23.98 -17.09 11.06
C GLY A 236 -25.48 -16.82 11.07
N ASN A 237 -26.03 -16.20 12.11
CA ASN A 237 -27.46 -15.87 12.18
C ASN A 237 -27.79 -14.69 11.25
N ASN A 238 -28.83 -14.84 10.43
CA ASN A 238 -29.35 -13.72 9.63
C ASN A 238 -30.21 -12.80 10.49
N ILE A 239 -29.88 -11.52 10.52
CA ILE A 239 -30.57 -10.48 11.31
C ILE A 239 -31.26 -9.42 10.44
N ALA A 240 -31.14 -9.51 9.11
CA ALA A 240 -31.88 -8.64 8.20
C ALA A 240 -33.39 -8.92 8.33
N THR A 241 -34.18 -7.86 8.54
CA THR A 241 -35.64 -7.95 8.66
C THR A 241 -36.35 -7.60 7.37
N ASP A 242 -35.89 -6.58 6.64
CA ASP A 242 -36.51 -6.11 5.41
C ASP A 242 -35.56 -5.16 4.63
N PRO A 243 -35.51 -5.18 3.29
CA PRO A 243 -36.06 -6.20 2.39
C PRO A 243 -35.14 -7.44 2.25
N PRO A 244 -35.66 -8.63 1.92
CA PRO A 244 -34.85 -9.83 1.68
C PRO A 244 -34.17 -9.85 0.29
N TYR A 245 -34.46 -8.85 -0.54
CA TYR A 245 -33.94 -8.68 -1.89
C TYR A 245 -33.66 -7.21 -2.18
N ILE A 246 -32.73 -6.97 -3.10
CA ILE A 246 -32.46 -5.65 -3.66
C ILE A 246 -33.13 -5.58 -5.02
N MET A 247 -33.81 -4.47 -5.30
CA MET A 247 -34.50 -4.23 -6.58
C MET A 247 -33.78 -3.14 -7.39
N THR A 248 -33.98 -3.16 -8.71
CA THR A 248 -33.61 -2.07 -9.60
C THR A 248 -34.82 -1.60 -10.41
N ASP A 249 -34.89 -0.31 -10.70
CA ASP A 249 -35.87 0.30 -11.60
C ASP A 249 -35.34 0.41 -13.04
N LYS A 250 -34.12 -0.06 -13.29
CA LYS A 250 -33.44 0.03 -14.59
C LYS A 250 -33.63 -1.24 -15.42
N GLU A 251 -33.35 -1.11 -16.72
CA GLU A 251 -33.32 -2.24 -17.64
C GLU A 251 -32.21 -3.21 -17.26
N TRP A 252 -32.58 -4.43 -16.87
CA TRP A 252 -31.66 -5.42 -16.31
C TRP A 252 -31.37 -6.58 -17.26
N MET A 253 -32.11 -6.73 -18.37
CA MET A 253 -31.87 -7.78 -19.37
C MET A 253 -30.67 -7.41 -20.27
N THR A 254 -29.51 -7.21 -19.65
CA THR A 254 -28.27 -6.77 -20.27
C THR A 254 -27.05 -7.50 -19.70
N THR A 255 -25.94 -7.44 -20.41
CA THR A 255 -24.61 -7.81 -19.92
C THR A 255 -23.88 -6.63 -19.29
N ASP A 256 -24.44 -5.43 -19.32
CA ASP A 256 -23.83 -4.23 -18.74
C ASP A 256 -24.11 -4.14 -17.23
N PHE A 257 -23.43 -3.21 -16.58
CA PHE A 257 -23.70 -2.88 -15.19
C PHE A 257 -25.00 -2.11 -15.05
N VAL A 258 -25.82 -2.55 -14.09
CA VAL A 258 -27.12 -2.02 -13.75
C VAL A 258 -27.04 -1.57 -12.28
N PRO A 259 -27.40 -0.33 -11.95
CA PRO A 259 -27.33 0.16 -10.58
C PRO A 259 -28.41 -0.46 -9.70
N PHE A 260 -28.13 -0.55 -8.41
CA PHE A 260 -29.08 -0.97 -7.39
C PHE A 260 -28.92 -0.16 -6.11
N GLU A 261 -30.03 0.00 -5.39
CA GLU A 261 -30.08 0.66 -4.08
C GLU A 261 -31.13 -0.04 -3.20
N ALA A 262 -30.81 -0.24 -1.93
CA ALA A 262 -31.73 -0.77 -0.93
C ALA A 262 -31.42 -0.19 0.46
N ILE A 263 -32.47 -0.02 1.27
CA ILE A 263 -32.35 0.35 2.68
C ILE A 263 -32.75 -0.85 3.51
N LEU A 264 -31.75 -1.50 4.11
CA LEU A 264 -31.91 -2.72 4.88
C LEU A 264 -32.13 -2.40 6.37
N THR A 265 -33.21 -2.90 6.94
CA THR A 265 -33.45 -2.89 8.37
C THR A 265 -33.00 -4.21 8.99
N PHE A 266 -32.51 -4.17 10.22
CA PHE A 266 -32.10 -5.36 10.96
C PHE A 266 -32.34 -5.22 12.47
N THR A 267 -32.48 -6.36 13.14
CA THR A 267 -32.61 -6.43 14.61
C THR A 267 -31.28 -6.14 15.31
N PRO A 268 -31.29 -5.66 16.57
CA PRO A 268 -30.06 -5.42 17.33
C PRO A 268 -29.12 -6.64 17.30
N PRO A 269 -27.85 -6.45 16.91
CA PRO A 269 -26.90 -7.54 16.77
C PRO A 269 -26.40 -8.01 18.15
N ALA A 270 -26.25 -9.33 18.31
CA ALA A 270 -25.63 -9.97 19.46
C ALA A 270 -24.08 -10.01 19.35
N THR A 271 -23.54 -9.83 18.15
CA THR A 271 -22.10 -9.82 17.87
C THR A 271 -21.63 -8.45 17.34
N LYS A 272 -20.34 -8.12 17.50
CA LYS A 272 -19.79 -6.82 17.04
C LYS A 272 -19.50 -6.76 15.54
N THR A 273 -19.50 -7.92 14.87
CA THR A 273 -19.07 -8.07 13.48
C THR A 273 -20.04 -8.97 12.72
N GLY A 274 -20.15 -8.76 11.42
CA GLY A 274 -21.04 -9.53 10.56
C GLY A 274 -20.61 -9.50 9.10
N TRP A 275 -21.47 -10.03 8.25
CA TRP A 275 -21.30 -10.13 6.82
C TRP A 275 -22.57 -9.68 6.11
N LEU A 276 -22.47 -8.67 5.26
CA LEU A 276 -23.49 -8.38 4.25
C LEU A 276 -23.22 -9.28 3.05
N ILE A 277 -24.21 -10.10 2.68
CA ILE A 277 -24.09 -11.06 1.59
C ILE A 277 -25.08 -10.68 0.50
N LEU A 278 -24.57 -10.47 -0.72
CA LEU A 278 -25.40 -10.30 -1.92
C LEU A 278 -25.23 -11.55 -2.76
N LYS A 279 -26.34 -12.20 -3.10
CA LYS A 279 -26.34 -13.43 -3.91
C LYS A 279 -26.92 -13.10 -5.29
N LYS A 280 -26.33 -13.65 -6.35
CA LYS A 280 -26.92 -13.66 -7.68
C LYS A 280 -28.23 -14.44 -7.63
N ASP A 281 -29.29 -13.93 -8.25
CA ASP A 281 -30.51 -14.70 -8.32
C ASP A 281 -30.34 -15.94 -9.21
N ASN A 282 -30.84 -17.08 -8.73
CA ASN A 282 -30.67 -18.37 -9.37
C ASN A 282 -31.99 -19.17 -9.33
N PRO A 283 -32.98 -18.81 -10.17
CA PRO A 283 -34.27 -19.51 -10.24
C PRO A 283 -34.14 -21.00 -10.59
N SER A 284 -33.05 -21.40 -11.25
CA SER A 284 -32.79 -22.79 -11.64
C SER A 284 -32.36 -23.68 -10.48
N GLY A 285 -31.86 -23.09 -9.38
CA GLY A 285 -31.28 -23.82 -8.24
C GLY A 285 -30.00 -24.61 -8.56
N LEU A 286 -29.44 -24.49 -9.76
CA LEU A 286 -28.23 -25.22 -10.16
C LEU A 286 -26.99 -24.57 -9.53
N PRO A 287 -26.13 -25.33 -8.83
CA PRO A 287 -24.92 -24.78 -8.21
C PRO A 287 -23.96 -24.08 -9.18
N ALA A 288 -23.93 -24.51 -10.45
CA ALA A 288 -23.11 -23.88 -11.49
C ALA A 288 -23.51 -22.43 -11.81
N ASN A 289 -24.73 -22.02 -11.44
CA ASN A 289 -25.27 -20.68 -11.66
C ASN A 289 -25.19 -19.78 -10.42
N ASP A 290 -24.83 -20.35 -9.26
CA ASP A 290 -24.68 -19.61 -8.01
C ASP A 290 -23.46 -18.70 -8.08
N ASP A 291 -23.63 -17.48 -7.59
CA ASP A 291 -22.56 -16.53 -7.36
C ASP A 291 -22.94 -15.66 -6.15
N SER A 292 -21.96 -15.20 -5.39
CA SER A 292 -22.21 -14.33 -4.25
C SER A 292 -20.97 -13.51 -3.91
N ILE A 293 -21.21 -12.39 -3.23
CA ILE A 293 -20.18 -11.62 -2.55
C ILE A 293 -20.54 -11.47 -1.08
N SER A 294 -19.52 -11.40 -0.25
CA SER A 294 -19.65 -11.19 1.19
C SER A 294 -18.78 -10.00 1.60
N ILE A 295 -19.39 -9.05 2.28
CA ILE A 295 -18.75 -7.82 2.72
C ILE A 295 -18.70 -7.86 4.25
N PRO A 296 -17.51 -7.95 4.86
CA PRO A 296 -17.40 -7.90 6.31
C PRO A 296 -17.86 -6.51 6.78
N ILE A 297 -18.57 -6.44 7.90
CA ILE A 297 -19.07 -5.19 8.50
C ILE A 297 -18.91 -5.24 10.02
N ARG A 298 -19.00 -4.07 10.65
CA ARG A 298 -19.04 -3.93 12.11
C ARG A 298 -20.33 -3.25 12.50
N PHE A 299 -20.97 -3.70 13.57
CA PHE A 299 -22.18 -3.07 14.04
C PHE A 299 -21.86 -1.93 15.01
N ALA A 300 -22.51 -0.78 14.81
CA ALA A 300 -22.54 0.28 15.81
C ALA A 300 -23.28 -0.22 17.06
N GLU A 301 -22.76 0.12 18.23
CA GLU A 301 -23.38 -0.19 19.53
C GLU A 301 -24.68 0.61 19.72
#